data_AF-A0A2J4JNP3-F1
#
_entry.id   AF-A0A2J4JNP3-F1
#
_cell.length_a   1.000
_cell.length_b   1.000
_cell.length_c   1.000
_cell.angle_alpha   90.00
_cell.angle_beta   90.00
_cell.angle_gamma   90.00
#
_symmetry.space_group_name_H-M   'P 1'
#
loop_
_entity.id
_entity.type
_entity.pdbx_description
1 polymer ?
#
loop_
_entity_poly.entity_id
_entity_poly.type
_entity_poly.pdbx_seq_one_letter_code
_entity_poly.pdbx_strand_id
1 'polypeptide(L)'
;ESMSFPVMNFCAMMNETWEESALYDLLAPTKFLFIIFQKSKDGECYFQRVKFWNIPAEDLEEVHRVWQRTVDTLREGVHIWKDASGRNRNNLPKASESRVAHVRPHGRDSTDTAPLPTGGSMTKQCFWLNNSYVAKQIGKE
;
A
#
# COMPACT_ATOMS: atom_id res chain seq x y z
N GLU A 1 8.16 -1.44 10.01
CA GLU A 1 7.96 -1.03 8.61
C GLU A 1 6.58 -1.42 8.12
N SER A 2 6.05 -0.69 7.15
CA SER A 2 4.84 -1.07 6.40
C SER A 2 5.19 -2.15 5.37
N MET A 3 4.22 -2.96 4.94
CA MET A 3 4.43 -4.00 3.94
C MET A 3 3.96 -3.50 2.58
N SER A 4 4.83 -3.48 1.57
CA SER A 4 4.47 -3.08 0.19
C SER A 4 4.01 -4.26 -0.65
N PHE A 5 3.21 -3.93 -1.66
CA PHE A 5 2.85 -4.81 -2.77
C PHE A 5 3.51 -4.32 -4.07
N PRO A 6 3.39 -5.06 -5.19
CA PRO A 6 3.96 -4.65 -6.47
C PRO A 6 3.56 -3.23 -6.89
N VAL A 7 4.44 -2.60 -7.67
CA VAL A 7 4.19 -1.30 -8.29
C VAL A 7 2.88 -1.33 -9.06
N MET A 8 2.01 -0.35 -8.80
CA MET A 8 0.74 -0.24 -9.53
C MET A 8 0.95 0.35 -10.92
N ASN A 9 0.13 -0.09 -11.88
CA ASN A 9 0.06 0.51 -13.20
C ASN A 9 -1.16 1.44 -13.26
N PHE A 10 -0.91 2.76 -13.15
CA PHE A 10 -1.98 3.77 -13.08
C PHE A 10 -2.97 3.69 -14.26
N CYS A 11 -2.48 3.43 -15.47
CA CYS A 11 -3.32 3.36 -16.66
C CYS A 11 -4.13 2.06 -16.73
N ALA A 12 -3.55 0.93 -16.31
CA ALA A 12 -4.26 -0.36 -16.29
C ALA A 12 -5.45 -0.32 -15.32
N MET A 13 -5.25 0.28 -14.14
CA MET A 13 -6.28 0.42 -13.10
C MET A 13 -7.55 1.14 -13.56
N MET A 14 -7.50 1.92 -14.66
CA MET A 14 -8.69 2.61 -15.17
C MET A 14 -9.75 1.66 -15.71
N ASN A 15 -9.32 0.47 -16.15
CA ASN A 15 -10.15 -0.56 -16.76
C ASN A 15 -10.41 -1.74 -15.82
N GLU A 16 -9.92 -1.69 -14.58
CA GLU A 16 -10.14 -2.74 -13.58
C GLU A 16 -11.47 -2.51 -12.83
N THR A 17 -12.16 -3.60 -12.51
CA THR A 17 -13.14 -3.66 -11.42
C THR A 17 -12.44 -4.12 -10.15
N TRP A 18 -13.06 -3.98 -8.97
CA TRP A 18 -12.40 -4.37 -7.72
C TRP A 18 -12.06 -5.85 -7.70
N GLU A 19 -13.03 -6.71 -8.00
CA GLU A 19 -12.91 -8.17 -7.96
C GLU A 19 -11.99 -8.73 -9.05
N GLU A 20 -11.68 -7.96 -10.09
CA GLU A 20 -10.75 -8.30 -11.17
C GLU A 20 -9.46 -7.48 -11.10
N SER A 21 -9.25 -6.74 -10.01
CA SER A 21 -8.06 -5.91 -9.84
C SER A 21 -6.85 -6.75 -9.47
N ALA A 22 -5.67 -6.31 -9.91
CA ALA A 22 -4.41 -6.97 -9.56
C ALA A 22 -4.16 -6.99 -8.04
N LEU A 23 -4.71 -6.03 -7.29
CA LEU A 23 -4.60 -5.98 -5.84
C LEU A 23 -5.51 -7.01 -5.17
N TYR A 24 -6.75 -7.17 -5.63
CA TYR A 24 -7.68 -8.17 -5.12
C TYR A 24 -7.14 -9.58 -5.37
N ASP A 25 -6.72 -9.87 -6.60
CA ASP A 25 -6.11 -11.16 -6.99
C ASP A 25 -4.87 -11.50 -6.15
N LEU A 26 -4.12 -10.48 -5.72
CA LEU A 26 -2.98 -10.68 -4.85
C LEU A 26 -3.39 -10.92 -3.40
N LEU A 27 -4.40 -10.22 -2.88
CA LEU A 27 -4.68 -10.23 -1.44
C LEU A 27 -5.68 -11.29 -1.01
N ALA A 28 -6.79 -11.41 -1.75
CA ALA A 28 -7.91 -12.26 -1.37
C ALA A 28 -7.52 -13.76 -1.26
N PRO A 29 -6.80 -14.35 -2.23
CA PRO A 29 -6.42 -15.76 -2.13
C PRO A 29 -5.13 -16.00 -1.34
N THR A 30 -4.35 -14.96 -1.04
CA THR A 30 -2.99 -15.14 -0.50
C THR A 30 -3.01 -15.49 0.98
N LYS A 31 -2.32 -16.59 1.30
CA LYS A 31 -1.94 -16.97 2.65
C LYS A 31 -0.50 -16.56 2.91
N PHE A 32 -0.32 -15.49 3.67
CA PHE A 32 0.99 -14.99 4.06
C PHE A 32 1.61 -15.85 5.16
N LEU A 33 2.92 -16.06 5.08
CA LEU A 33 3.73 -16.60 6.17
C LEU A 33 4.58 -15.46 6.75
N PHE A 34 4.16 -14.93 7.89
CA PHE A 34 4.97 -13.99 8.64
C PHE A 34 6.06 -14.73 9.41
N ILE A 35 7.32 -14.36 9.15
CA ILE A 35 8.48 -14.78 9.94
C ILE A 35 8.87 -13.60 10.84
N ILE A 36 8.63 -13.73 12.14
CA ILE A 36 8.66 -12.62 13.08
C ILE A 36 9.97 -12.67 13.87
N PHE A 37 10.73 -11.59 13.78
CA PHE A 37 11.93 -11.35 14.57
C PHE A 37 11.69 -10.23 15.56
N GLN A 38 12.34 -10.30 16.72
CA GLN A 38 12.27 -9.27 17.75
C GLN A 38 13.68 -8.81 18.13
N LYS A 39 13.82 -7.51 18.38
CA LYS A 39 15.07 -6.91 18.86
C LYS A 39 15.03 -6.80 20.37
N SER A 40 16.06 -7.30 21.06
CA SER A 40 16.23 -7.16 22.51
C SER A 40 16.59 -5.71 22.87
N LYS A 41 16.59 -5.39 24.17
CA LYS A 41 17.04 -4.07 24.66
C LYS A 41 18.51 -3.80 24.30
N ASP A 42 19.33 -4.85 24.28
CA ASP A 42 20.76 -4.79 23.98
C ASP A 42 21.05 -4.73 22.47
N GLY A 43 20.00 -4.82 21.64
CA GLY A 43 20.08 -4.67 20.20
C GLY A 43 20.19 -5.96 19.39
N GLU A 44 20.26 -7.11 20.07
CA GLU A 44 20.31 -8.42 19.44
C GLU A 44 18.97 -8.80 18.80
N CYS A 45 19.00 -9.32 17.58
CA CYS A 45 17.81 -9.76 16.85
C CYS A 45 17.64 -11.27 16.99
N TYR A 46 16.48 -11.72 17.42
CA TYR A 46 16.18 -13.14 17.55
C TYR A 46 14.89 -13.51 16.83
N PHE A 47 14.86 -14.71 16.28
CA PHE A 47 13.65 -15.31 15.75
C PHE A 47 12.65 -15.52 16.90
N GLN A 48 11.44 -14.99 16.75
CA GLN A 48 10.39 -15.12 17.76
C GLN A 48 9.44 -16.27 17.39
N ARG A 49 8.83 -16.22 16.20
CA ARG A 49 7.81 -17.20 15.75
C ARG A 49 7.47 -17.04 14.27
N VAL A 50 6.68 -17.97 13.75
CA VAL A 50 5.96 -17.82 12.48
C VAL A 50 4.45 -17.68 12.70
N LYS A 51 3.75 -17.01 11.78
CA LYS A 51 2.29 -16.92 11.76
C LYS A 51 1.77 -17.01 10.32
N PHE A 52 0.85 -17.93 10.06
CA PHE A 52 0.06 -17.88 8.84
C PHE A 52 -1.07 -16.87 8.99
N TRP A 53 -1.31 -16.09 7.94
CA TRP A 53 -2.32 -15.05 7.96
C TRP A 53 -2.93 -14.86 6.57
N ASN A 54 -4.25 -14.80 6.53
CA ASN A 54 -5.03 -14.35 5.37
C ASN A 54 -5.67 -13.03 5.77
N ILE A 55 -5.88 -12.13 4.81
CA ILE A 55 -6.60 -10.89 5.08
C ILE A 55 -8.05 -11.20 5.46
N PRO A 56 -8.55 -10.74 6.62
CA PRO A 56 -9.97 -10.88 6.97
C PRO A 56 -10.86 -10.15 5.95
N ALA A 57 -12.07 -10.66 5.72
CA ALA A 57 -13.00 -10.06 4.76
C ALA A 57 -13.28 -8.57 5.05
N GLU A 58 -13.52 -8.22 6.32
CA GLU A 58 -13.73 -6.82 6.73
C GLU A 58 -12.51 -5.91 6.47
N ASP A 59 -11.31 -6.48 6.54
CA ASP A 59 -10.08 -5.74 6.26
C ASP A 59 -9.85 -5.62 4.74
N LEU A 60 -10.26 -6.63 3.97
CA LEU A 60 -10.24 -6.61 2.51
C LEU A 60 -11.20 -5.55 1.96
N GLU A 61 -12.38 -5.38 2.56
CA GLU A 61 -13.31 -4.29 2.20
C GLU A 61 -12.73 -2.90 2.50
N GLU A 62 -11.94 -2.76 3.57
CA GLU A 62 -11.23 -1.51 3.84
C GLU A 62 -10.11 -1.26 2.82
N VAL A 63 -9.46 -2.32 2.31
CA VAL A 63 -8.54 -2.20 1.16
C VAL A 63 -9.31 -1.81 -0.11
N HIS A 64 -10.48 -2.38 -0.36
CA HIS A 64 -11.35 -2.02 -1.47
C HIS A 64 -11.65 -0.52 -1.46
N ARG A 65 -12.07 0.03 -0.30
CA ARG A 65 -12.31 1.47 -0.15
C ARG A 65 -11.09 2.32 -0.53
N VAL A 66 -9.89 1.90 -0.12
CA VAL A 66 -8.63 2.59 -0.44
C VAL A 66 -8.29 2.47 -1.92
N TRP A 67 -8.51 1.30 -2.52
CA TRP A 67 -8.34 1.05 -3.95
C TRP A 67 -9.29 1.92 -4.78
N GLN A 68 -10.58 1.93 -4.44
CA GLN A 68 -11.60 2.72 -5.13
C GLN A 68 -11.27 4.22 -5.08
N ARG A 69 -10.91 4.73 -3.89
CA ARG A 69 -10.48 6.13 -3.74
C ARG A 69 -9.23 6.44 -4.57
N THR A 70 -8.31 5.48 -4.73
CA THR A 70 -7.15 5.62 -5.62
C THR A 70 -7.57 5.72 -7.08
N VAL A 71 -8.46 4.83 -7.55
CA VAL A 71 -8.99 4.84 -8.91
C VAL A 71 -9.73 6.13 -9.22
N ASP A 72 -10.58 6.60 -8.31
CA ASP A 72 -11.32 7.87 -8.46
C ASP A 72 -10.36 9.05 -8.57
N THR A 73 -9.35 9.11 -7.69
CA THR A 73 -8.32 10.17 -7.74
C THR A 73 -7.54 10.15 -9.06
N LEU A 74 -7.25 8.96 -9.61
CA LEU A 74 -6.58 8.82 -10.90
C LEU A 74 -7.48 9.28 -12.06
N ARG A 75 -8.79 8.99 -12.02
CA ARG A 75 -9.77 9.42 -13.03
C ARG A 75 -10.00 10.92 -13.03
N GLU A 76 -10.12 11.52 -11.85
CA GLU A 76 -10.31 12.96 -11.67
C GLU A 76 -9.05 13.78 -12.00
N GLY A 77 -7.89 13.14 -11.90
CA GLY A 77 -6.59 13.76 -12.07
C GLY A 77 -5.88 13.97 -10.73
N VAL A 78 -4.69 13.38 -10.61
CA VAL A 78 -3.89 13.46 -9.38
C VAL A 78 -3.43 14.90 -9.17
N HIS A 79 -3.78 15.48 -8.02
CA HIS A 79 -3.27 16.78 -7.62
C HIS A 79 -1.89 16.62 -6.98
N ILE A 80 -0.86 17.25 -7.56
CA ILE A 80 0.52 17.21 -7.07
C ILE A 80 0.96 18.62 -6.68
N TRP A 81 1.50 18.79 -5.48
CA TRP A 81 1.98 20.08 -4.97
C TRP A 81 3.29 19.92 -4.19
N LYS A 82 4.00 21.02 -3.94
CA LYS A 82 5.17 21.04 -3.06
C LYS A 82 4.79 21.46 -1.65
N ASP A 83 5.32 20.76 -0.65
CA ASP A 83 5.24 21.22 0.73
C ASP A 83 6.29 22.31 1.04
N ALA A 84 6.28 22.82 2.28
CA ALA A 84 7.21 23.85 2.75
C ALA A 84 8.70 23.44 2.64
N SER A 85 9.00 22.15 2.55
CA SER A 85 10.36 21.62 2.35
C SER A 85 10.71 21.37 0.88
N GLY A 86 9.83 21.73 -0.05
CA GLY A 86 10.00 21.55 -1.48
C GLY A 86 9.75 20.11 -1.97
N ARG A 87 9.21 19.23 -1.11
CA ARG A 87 8.93 17.83 -1.46
C ARG A 87 7.58 17.72 -2.16
N ASN A 88 7.51 16.88 -3.20
CA ASN A 88 6.25 16.58 -3.88
C ASN A 88 5.30 15.82 -2.94
N ARG A 89 4.06 16.28 -2.89
CA ARG A 89 2.91 15.70 -2.21
C ARG A 89 1.81 15.43 -3.24
N ASN A 90 0.92 14.52 -2.90
CA ASN A 90 -0.25 14.20 -3.73
C ASN A 90 -1.48 13.90 -2.87
N ASN A 91 -2.63 13.80 -3.51
CA ASN A 91 -3.92 13.53 -2.90
C ASN A 91 -4.32 12.04 -2.88
N LEU A 92 -3.39 11.11 -3.20
CA LEU A 92 -3.61 9.67 -3.06
C LEU A 92 -3.77 9.29 -1.58
N PRO A 93 -4.42 8.15 -1.26
CA PRO A 93 -4.70 7.78 0.12
C PRO A 93 -3.46 7.64 0.99
N LYS A 94 -3.44 8.38 2.10
CA LYS A 94 -2.36 8.38 3.09
C LYS A 94 -2.60 7.34 4.18
N ALA A 95 -1.54 6.95 4.87
CA ALA A 95 -1.59 6.01 6.00
C ALA A 95 -2.55 6.44 7.12
N SER A 96 -2.79 7.74 7.30
CA SER A 96 -3.73 8.27 8.29
C SER A 96 -5.21 8.14 7.90
N GLU A 97 -5.50 7.83 6.63
CA GLU A 97 -6.87 7.86 6.08
C GLU A 97 -7.54 6.48 6.08
N SER A 98 -6.79 5.43 6.44
CA SER A 98 -7.29 4.06 6.54
C SER A 98 -6.57 3.36 7.69
N ARG A 99 -7.29 2.48 8.38
CA ARG A 99 -6.68 1.62 9.41
C ARG A 99 -5.89 0.46 8.82
N VAL A 100 -6.06 0.13 7.54
CA VAL A 100 -5.47 -1.07 6.90
C VAL A 100 -4.37 -0.69 5.91
N ALA A 101 -4.65 0.17 4.93
CA ALA A 101 -3.78 0.33 3.77
C ALA A 101 -3.61 1.77 3.29
N HIS A 102 -2.56 2.04 2.53
CA HIS A 102 -2.34 3.34 1.89
C HIS A 102 -1.55 3.21 0.59
N VAL A 103 -1.41 4.33 -0.11
CA VAL A 103 -0.56 4.46 -1.30
C VAL A 103 0.68 5.27 -0.97
N ARG A 104 1.85 4.76 -1.37
CA ARG A 104 3.14 5.41 -1.12
C ARG A 104 4.13 5.08 -2.26
N PRO A 105 5.13 5.94 -2.52
CA PRO A 105 6.11 5.69 -3.58
C PRO A 105 6.85 4.36 -3.42
N HIS A 106 7.07 3.70 -4.56
CA HIS A 106 7.87 2.48 -4.72
C HIS A 106 8.82 2.58 -5.92
N GLY A 107 9.08 3.79 -6.40
CA GLY A 107 10.13 4.07 -7.38
C GLY A 107 11.51 4.11 -6.73
N ARG A 108 12.55 3.80 -7.51
CA ARG A 108 13.95 3.87 -7.06
C ARG A 108 14.34 5.26 -6.56
N ASP A 109 13.87 6.28 -7.26
CA ASP A 109 14.14 7.70 -7.01
C ASP A 109 12.98 8.56 -7.57
N SER A 110 13.09 9.89 -7.48
CA SER A 110 12.04 10.80 -7.96
C SER A 110 11.86 10.79 -9.49
N THR A 111 12.82 10.25 -10.26
CA THR A 111 12.77 10.15 -11.72
C THR A 111 12.18 8.83 -12.20
N ASP A 112 12.12 7.81 -11.33
CA ASP A 112 11.46 6.53 -11.60
C ASP A 112 9.93 6.69 -11.56
N THR A 113 9.39 7.16 -12.68
CA THR A 113 8.00 7.58 -12.85
C THR A 113 7.20 6.60 -13.71
N ALA A 114 5.88 6.70 -13.64
CA ALA A 114 4.92 6.03 -14.50
C ALA A 114 3.88 7.05 -15.03
N PRO A 115 3.35 6.84 -16.25
CA PRO A 115 2.40 7.77 -16.86
C PRO A 115 1.07 7.78 -16.10
N LEU A 116 0.47 8.97 -15.98
CA LEU A 116 -0.88 9.14 -15.42
C LEU A 116 -1.94 9.04 -16.54
N PRO A 117 -3.15 8.51 -16.24
CA PRO A 117 -4.21 8.37 -17.24
C PRO A 117 -4.74 9.71 -17.75
N THR A 118 -4.64 10.77 -16.95
CA THR A 118 -5.02 12.14 -17.31
C THR A 118 -3.88 12.93 -17.98
N GLY A 119 -2.75 12.28 -18.28
CA GLY A 119 -1.56 12.91 -18.85
C GLY A 119 -0.51 13.30 -17.80
N GLY A 120 0.74 13.43 -18.26
CA GLY A 120 1.91 13.62 -17.39
C GLY A 120 2.40 12.30 -16.76
N SER A 121 3.27 12.40 -15.77
CA SER A 121 3.79 11.26 -15.03
C SER A 121 4.02 11.61 -13.55
N MET A 122 4.04 10.59 -12.70
CA MET A 122 4.42 10.72 -11.30
C MET A 122 5.29 9.55 -10.86
N THR A 123 6.05 9.71 -9.77
CA THR A 123 6.86 8.62 -9.21
C THR A 123 6.01 7.36 -9.03
N LYS A 124 6.53 6.20 -9.42
CA LYS A 124 5.85 4.91 -9.24
C LYS A 124 5.33 4.77 -7.81
N GLN A 125 4.07 4.37 -7.66
CA GLN A 125 3.44 4.13 -6.37
C GLN A 125 3.13 2.63 -6.23
N CYS A 126 2.88 2.18 -5.01
CA CYS A 126 2.20 0.91 -4.77
C CYS A 126 1.26 1.02 -3.56
N PHE A 127 0.45 -0.01 -3.38
CA PHE A 127 -0.32 -0.19 -2.16
C PHE A 127 0.56 -0.77 -1.06
N TRP A 128 0.26 -0.38 0.18
CA TRP A 128 0.95 -0.83 1.37
C TRP A 128 -0.06 -1.21 2.45
N LEU A 129 0.19 -2.30 3.18
CA LEU A 129 -0.43 -2.47 4.49
C LEU A 129 0.30 -1.60 5.51
N ASN A 130 -0.48 -0.87 6.31
CA ASN A 130 0.04 -0.03 7.38
C ASN A 130 0.84 -0.87 8.39
N ASN A 131 1.97 -0.33 8.84
CA ASN A 131 2.78 -0.97 9.88
C ASN A 131 1.99 -1.23 11.18
N SER A 132 1.11 -0.32 11.58
CA SER A 132 0.22 -0.46 12.74
C SER A 132 -0.76 -1.62 12.57
N TYR A 133 -1.30 -1.77 11.36
CA TYR A 133 -2.16 -2.89 11.00
C TYR A 133 -1.40 -4.22 11.06
N VAL A 134 -0.25 -4.31 10.38
CA VAL A 134 0.58 -5.52 10.39
C VAL A 134 0.97 -5.88 11.82
N ALA A 135 1.36 -4.90 12.64
CA ALA A 135 1.70 -5.10 14.05
C ALA A 135 0.53 -5.72 14.85
N LYS A 136 -0.71 -5.28 14.61
CA LYS A 136 -1.91 -5.88 15.21
C LYS A 136 -2.09 -7.33 14.75
N GLN A 137 -1.92 -7.60 13.46
CA GLN A 137 -2.08 -8.96 12.92
C GLN A 137 -1.00 -9.93 13.41
N ILE A 138 0.21 -9.46 13.70
CA ILE A 138 1.29 -10.26 14.29
C ILE A 138 1.41 -10.12 15.81
N GLY A 139 0.46 -9.45 16.47
CA GLY A 139 0.39 -9.38 17.92
C GLY A 139 0.18 -10.78 18.53
N LYS A 140 0.54 -10.93 19.80
CA LYS A 140 0.04 -12.03 20.63
C LYS A 140 -1.39 -11.64 21.03
N GLU A 141 -2.32 -12.56 20.85
CA GLU A 141 -3.65 -12.48 21.48
C GLU A 141 -3.51 -12.47 23.01
#